data_AF-A0A7W4B8T3-F1
#
_entry.id   AF-A0A7W4B8T3-F1
#
_cell.length_a   1.000
_cell.length_b   1.000
_cell.length_c   1.000
_cell.angle_alpha   90.00
_cell.angle_beta   90.00
_cell.angle_gamma   90.00
#
_symmetry.space_group_name_H-M   'P 1'
#
loop_
_entity.id
_entity.type
_entity.pdbx_description
1 polymer ?
#
loop_
_entity_poly.entity_id
_entity_poly.type
_entity_poly.pdbx_seq_one_letter_code
_entity_poly.pdbx_strand_id
1 'polypeptide(L)'
;MKLFSLKPVTNSYDMVEWDILSFAEEIQPMLPSNQDACMFLLDIHMNNDSLLEYWPEGYELSFLPGYLKDNYDISIMDGFIALRMNAYEALKDLLAPLGEFIKTKADGEPIVIFYLRTFGQEDEAKCEREYLDGYPLDYIKIAFINDDVKNKPVFKSKFTGGSRLYCTDKFKSAVEDNGLTGVYIDEDLDNIFSN
;
A
#
# COMPACT_ATOMS: atom_id res chain seq x y z
N MET A 1 -8.48 4.34 -20.53
CA MET A 1 -8.02 4.33 -19.13
C MET A 1 -6.52 4.48 -19.15
N LYS A 2 -5.98 5.37 -18.31
CA LYS A 2 -4.55 5.51 -18.07
C LYS A 2 -4.19 4.84 -16.73
N LEU A 3 -2.99 4.26 -16.67
CA LEU A 3 -2.40 3.70 -15.46
C LEU A 3 -1.28 4.61 -14.97
N PHE A 4 -1.09 4.62 -13.66
CA PHE A 4 -0.08 5.42 -12.98
C PHE A 4 0.57 4.58 -11.88
N SER A 5 1.84 4.87 -11.58
CA SER A 5 2.47 4.39 -10.35
C SER A 5 2.02 5.27 -9.19
N LEU A 6 1.64 4.65 -8.07
CA LEU A 6 1.22 5.35 -6.85
C LEU A 6 2.35 5.26 -5.82
N LYS A 7 2.95 6.41 -5.51
CA LYS A 7 4.18 6.50 -4.70
C LYS A 7 3.99 7.45 -3.52
N PRO A 8 4.81 7.32 -2.46
CA PRO A 8 4.96 8.40 -1.49
C PRO A 8 5.57 9.63 -2.15
N VAL A 9 5.33 10.81 -1.55
CA VAL A 9 6.03 12.05 -1.95
C VAL A 9 7.51 11.93 -1.59
N THR A 10 8.40 12.52 -2.38
CA THR A 10 9.84 12.40 -2.13
C THR A 10 10.27 13.11 -0.87
N ASN A 11 11.19 12.47 -0.14
CA ASN A 11 11.65 12.92 1.17
C ASN A 11 10.53 13.12 2.19
N SER A 12 9.35 12.49 2.00
CA SER A 12 8.32 12.44 3.02
C SER A 12 8.64 11.36 4.06
N TYR A 13 8.09 11.54 5.25
CA TYR A 13 8.06 10.51 6.28
C TYR A 13 6.76 9.73 6.19
N ASP A 14 6.81 8.46 6.56
CA ASP A 14 5.60 7.65 6.77
C ASP A 14 4.71 8.28 7.85
N MET A 15 3.40 8.09 7.74
CA MET A 15 2.44 8.67 8.69
C MET A 15 2.75 8.27 10.13
N VAL A 16 2.98 6.98 10.35
CA VAL A 16 3.14 6.40 11.68
C VAL A 16 4.42 5.62 11.82
N GLU A 17 4.94 5.58 13.04
CA GLU A 17 5.98 4.64 13.41
C GLU A 17 5.31 3.29 13.64
N TRP A 18 5.61 2.32 12.77
CA TRP A 18 5.13 0.96 12.93
C TRP A 18 6.30 0.02 13.16
N ASP A 19 6.56 -0.29 14.43
CA ASP A 19 7.54 -1.30 14.81
C ASP A 19 6.98 -2.69 14.50
N ILE A 20 7.25 -3.15 13.28
CA ILE A 20 6.79 -4.44 12.75
C ILE A 20 7.27 -5.61 13.62
N LEU A 21 8.44 -5.53 14.25
CA LEU A 21 8.95 -6.62 15.08
C LEU A 21 8.18 -6.71 16.39
N SER A 22 8.01 -5.58 17.10
CA SER A 22 7.17 -5.54 18.30
C SER A 22 5.73 -5.94 18.01
N PHE A 23 5.18 -5.48 16.88
CA PHE A 23 3.84 -5.87 16.43
C PHE A 23 3.73 -7.37 16.13
N ALA A 24 4.76 -7.98 15.51
CA ALA A 24 4.81 -9.42 15.27
C ALA A 24 4.71 -10.22 16.58
N GLU A 25 5.44 -9.80 17.62
CA GLU A 25 5.37 -10.43 18.94
C GLU A 25 3.96 -10.35 19.54
N GLU A 26 3.27 -9.22 19.37
CA GLU A 26 1.90 -9.03 19.86
C GLU A 26 0.86 -9.89 19.15
N ILE A 27 0.97 -10.07 17.83
CA ILE A 27 0.00 -10.86 17.05
C ILE A 27 0.31 -12.36 17.03
N GLN A 28 1.53 -12.77 17.35
CA GLN A 28 1.93 -14.18 17.39
C GLN A 28 0.97 -15.11 18.14
N PRO A 29 0.42 -14.76 19.33
CA PRO A 29 -0.57 -15.60 20.01
C PRO A 29 -1.94 -15.65 19.34
N MET A 30 -2.25 -14.75 18.40
CA MET A 30 -3.53 -14.68 17.66
C MET A 30 -3.49 -15.49 16.37
N LEU A 31 -2.29 -15.72 15.84
CA LEU A 31 -2.08 -16.50 14.62
C LEU A 31 -2.25 -18.01 14.86
N PRO A 32 -2.54 -18.80 13.81
CA PRO A 32 -2.44 -20.24 13.85
C PRO A 32 -1.08 -20.73 14.38
N SER A 33 -1.07 -21.79 15.18
CA SER A 33 0.14 -22.27 15.87
C SER A 33 1.27 -22.75 14.94
N ASN A 34 0.98 -22.98 13.66
CA ASN A 34 1.96 -23.35 12.63
C ASN A 34 2.50 -22.15 11.84
N GLN A 35 2.15 -20.92 12.24
CA GLN A 35 2.50 -19.70 11.55
C GLN A 35 3.39 -18.81 12.42
N ASP A 36 4.47 -18.31 11.82
CA ASP A 36 5.38 -17.34 12.43
C ASP A 36 4.93 -15.92 12.06
N ALA A 37 4.79 -15.05 13.05
CA ALA A 37 4.26 -13.70 12.86
C ALA A 37 5.17 -12.81 12.01
N CYS A 38 6.49 -12.94 12.16
CA CYS A 38 7.45 -12.18 11.35
C CYS A 38 7.34 -12.60 9.88
N MET A 39 7.32 -13.92 9.61
CA MET A 39 7.15 -14.42 8.25
C MET A 39 5.79 -14.06 7.66
N PHE A 40 4.73 -14.12 8.47
CA PHE A 40 3.40 -13.67 8.06
C PHE A 40 3.39 -12.22 7.59
N LEU A 41 4.00 -11.30 8.35
CA LEU A 41 4.05 -9.87 8.02
C LEU A 41 4.96 -9.60 6.81
N LEU A 42 6.09 -10.30 6.70
CA LEU A 42 6.98 -10.20 5.54
C LEU A 42 6.28 -10.63 4.23
N ASP A 43 5.48 -11.69 4.29
CA ASP A 43 4.81 -12.24 3.11
C ASP A 43 3.40 -11.66 2.87
N ILE A 44 2.92 -10.77 3.75
CA ILE A 44 1.51 -10.35 3.79
C ILE A 44 1.08 -9.75 2.45
N HIS A 45 1.93 -8.89 1.87
CA HIS A 45 1.66 -8.23 0.60
C HIS A 45 1.56 -9.20 -0.58
N MET A 46 2.20 -10.37 -0.50
CA MET A 46 2.16 -11.40 -1.53
C MET A 46 0.96 -12.34 -1.37
N ASN A 47 0.64 -12.69 -0.13
CA ASN A 47 -0.36 -13.74 0.14
C ASN A 47 -1.79 -13.20 0.23
N ASN A 48 -1.96 -11.89 0.48
CA ASN A 48 -3.26 -11.29 0.76
C ASN A 48 -3.97 -11.90 1.97
N ASP A 49 -3.27 -12.48 2.92
CA ASP A 49 -3.92 -12.94 4.16
C ASP A 49 -4.47 -11.74 4.94
N SER A 50 -5.58 -11.91 5.67
CA SER A 50 -6.19 -10.81 6.42
C SER A 50 -5.29 -10.37 7.56
N LEU A 51 -4.98 -9.07 7.62
CA LEU A 51 -4.31 -8.50 8.79
C LEU A 51 -5.33 -8.08 9.86
N LEU A 52 -6.51 -7.65 9.41
CA LEU A 52 -7.56 -7.13 10.29
C LEU A 52 -8.04 -8.19 11.30
N GLU A 53 -8.03 -9.47 10.92
CA GLU A 53 -8.39 -10.59 11.81
C GLU A 53 -7.49 -10.70 13.04
N TYR A 54 -6.22 -10.28 12.91
CA TYR A 54 -5.19 -10.40 13.95
C TYR A 54 -4.79 -9.05 14.54
N TRP A 55 -5.49 -7.97 14.18
CA TRP A 55 -5.20 -6.65 14.72
C TRP A 55 -5.58 -6.57 16.20
N PRO A 56 -4.64 -6.29 17.13
CA PRO A 56 -4.95 -6.27 18.55
C PRO A 56 -5.98 -5.18 18.90
N GLU A 57 -6.93 -5.50 19.78
CA GLU A 57 -7.94 -4.56 20.22
C GLU A 57 -7.29 -3.36 20.94
N GLY A 58 -7.59 -2.15 20.47
CA GLY A 58 -7.03 -0.93 21.06
C GLY A 58 -5.56 -0.68 20.71
N TYR A 59 -4.96 -1.47 19.81
CA TYR A 59 -3.61 -1.19 19.31
C TYR A 59 -3.58 0.19 18.65
N GLU A 60 -2.68 1.03 19.13
CA GLU A 60 -2.53 2.43 18.77
C GLU A 60 -1.08 2.67 18.34
N LEU A 61 -0.93 3.47 17.29
CA LEU A 61 0.35 3.81 16.69
C LEU A 61 0.80 5.19 17.20
N SER A 62 1.99 5.62 16.80
CA SER A 62 2.49 6.97 17.06
C SER A 62 2.75 7.66 15.72
N PHE A 63 2.47 8.96 15.60
CA PHE A 63 2.90 9.69 14.40
C PHE A 63 4.42 9.79 14.38
N LEU A 64 5.02 9.63 13.20
CA LEU A 64 6.43 9.99 13.05
C LEU A 64 6.56 11.53 13.17
N PRO A 65 7.45 12.06 14.03
CA PRO A 65 7.61 13.51 14.20
C PRO A 65 7.95 14.25 12.90
N GLY A 66 8.63 13.56 11.97
CA GLY A 66 8.94 14.10 10.65
C GLY A 66 7.71 14.29 9.76
N TYR A 67 6.74 13.37 9.84
CA TYR A 67 5.51 13.41 9.04
C TYR A 67 4.60 14.58 9.44
N LEU A 68 4.53 14.90 10.73
CA LEU A 68 3.71 16.01 11.24
C LEU A 68 4.09 17.39 10.67
N LYS A 69 5.26 17.52 10.02
CA LYS A 69 5.67 18.77 9.35
C LYS A 69 4.85 19.05 8.10
N ASP A 70 4.62 18.02 7.28
CA ASP A 70 3.83 18.12 6.06
C ASP A 70 2.36 17.81 6.32
N ASN A 71 2.11 16.89 7.27
CA ASN A 71 0.79 16.53 7.76
C ASN A 71 -0.17 16.10 6.64
N TYR A 72 0.33 15.28 5.73
CA TYR A 72 -0.39 14.83 4.55
C TYR A 72 -1.64 14.00 4.87
N ASP A 73 -2.61 14.00 3.96
CA ASP A 73 -3.86 13.25 4.15
C ASP A 73 -3.68 11.73 3.92
N ILE A 74 -2.74 11.36 3.05
CA ILE A 74 -2.44 9.99 2.64
C ILE A 74 -0.94 9.74 2.80
N SER A 75 -0.55 8.55 3.25
CA SER A 75 0.84 8.07 3.25
C SER A 75 0.90 6.66 2.71
N ILE A 76 1.86 6.39 1.82
CA ILE A 76 2.15 5.03 1.35
C ILE A 76 3.27 4.48 2.23
N MET A 77 3.00 3.38 2.94
CA MET A 77 3.89 2.79 3.94
C MET A 77 4.09 1.31 3.63
N ASP A 78 5.17 0.96 2.94
CA ASP A 78 5.48 -0.42 2.51
C ASP A 78 4.24 -1.19 1.96
N GLY A 79 3.59 -0.64 0.94
CA GLY A 79 2.40 -1.26 0.32
C GLY A 79 1.08 -1.12 1.11
N PHE A 80 1.11 -0.62 2.35
CA PHE A 80 -0.06 -0.10 3.05
C PHE A 80 -0.36 1.34 2.65
N ILE A 81 -1.61 1.75 2.81
CA ILE A 81 -2.06 3.14 2.60
C ILE A 81 -2.61 3.66 3.92
N ALA A 82 -1.87 4.50 4.62
CA ALA A 82 -2.36 5.19 5.80
C ALA A 82 -3.18 6.43 5.38
N LEU A 83 -4.33 6.63 6.02
CA LEU A 83 -5.31 7.65 5.69
C LEU A 83 -5.67 8.43 6.95
N ARG A 84 -5.56 9.75 6.86
CA ARG A 84 -6.31 10.66 7.75
C ARG A 84 -7.81 10.48 7.50
N MET A 85 -8.64 10.85 8.47
CA MET A 85 -10.08 10.62 8.37
C MET A 85 -10.75 11.34 7.19
N ASN A 86 -10.27 12.52 6.80
CA ASN A 86 -10.78 13.21 5.60
C ASN A 86 -10.50 12.42 4.31
N ALA A 87 -9.28 11.87 4.14
CA ALA A 87 -8.97 11.00 3.00
C ALA A 87 -9.78 9.70 3.04
N TYR A 88 -9.92 9.09 4.22
CA TYR A 88 -10.76 7.89 4.38
C TYR A 88 -12.21 8.17 3.94
N GLU A 89 -12.85 9.23 4.45
CA GLU A 89 -14.23 9.53 4.09
C GLU A 89 -14.42 9.80 2.59
N ALA A 90 -13.44 10.46 1.95
CA ALA A 90 -13.46 10.73 0.51
C ALA A 90 -13.25 9.47 -0.35
N LEU A 91 -12.42 8.52 0.10
CA LEU A 91 -11.98 7.38 -0.72
C LEU A 91 -12.61 6.04 -0.33
N LYS A 92 -13.31 5.94 0.81
CA LYS A 92 -13.78 4.65 1.37
C LYS A 92 -14.58 3.82 0.39
N ASP A 93 -15.51 4.41 -0.36
CA ASP A 93 -16.39 3.67 -1.27
C ASP A 93 -15.61 3.13 -2.48
N LEU A 94 -14.54 3.84 -2.86
CA LEU A 94 -13.65 3.46 -3.95
C LEU A 94 -12.69 2.33 -3.53
N LEU A 95 -12.23 2.35 -2.27
CA LEU A 95 -11.23 1.44 -1.72
C LEU A 95 -11.82 0.19 -1.06
N ALA A 96 -13.04 0.27 -0.53
CA ALA A 96 -13.74 -0.83 0.16
C ALA A 96 -13.73 -2.18 -0.58
N PRO A 97 -13.94 -2.25 -1.91
CA PRO A 97 -13.92 -3.54 -2.60
C PRO A 97 -12.51 -4.11 -2.80
N LEU A 98 -11.46 -3.36 -2.48
CA LEU A 98 -10.08 -3.67 -2.88
C LEU A 98 -9.23 -4.24 -1.74
N GLY A 99 -9.69 -4.18 -0.50
CA GLY A 99 -8.88 -4.50 0.67
C GLY A 99 -9.63 -4.32 1.98
N GLU A 100 -8.86 -4.14 3.05
CA GLU A 100 -9.39 -4.05 4.42
C GLU A 100 -9.04 -2.71 5.05
N PHE A 101 -9.99 -2.13 5.79
CA PHE A 101 -9.76 -0.93 6.58
C PHE A 101 -9.50 -1.31 8.04
N ILE A 102 -8.30 -1.03 8.51
CA ILE A 102 -7.92 -1.15 9.92
C ILE A 102 -8.08 0.22 10.55
N LYS A 103 -9.17 0.42 11.29
CA LYS A 103 -9.44 1.66 12.02
C LYS A 103 -8.67 1.64 13.33
N THR A 104 -7.80 2.61 13.54
CA THR A 104 -6.96 2.72 14.73
C THR A 104 -6.77 4.21 15.08
N LYS A 105 -5.80 4.51 15.93
CA LYS A 105 -5.38 5.84 16.30
C LYS A 105 -3.88 5.98 16.13
N ALA A 106 -3.44 7.22 15.98
CA ALA A 106 -2.06 7.61 16.22
C ALA A 106 -2.05 8.81 17.17
N ASP A 107 -1.33 8.69 18.30
CA ASP A 107 -1.29 9.71 19.36
C ASP A 107 -2.70 10.23 19.78
N GLY A 108 -3.65 9.32 19.89
CA GLY A 108 -5.04 9.56 20.24
C GLY A 108 -5.94 10.02 19.09
N GLU A 109 -5.37 10.36 17.93
CA GLU A 109 -6.11 10.83 16.77
C GLU A 109 -6.57 9.66 15.88
N PRO A 110 -7.85 9.58 15.49
CA PRO A 110 -8.33 8.53 14.58
C PRO A 110 -7.64 8.58 13.22
N ILE A 111 -7.16 7.42 12.77
CA ILE A 111 -6.62 7.20 11.42
C ILE A 111 -7.11 5.84 10.89
N VAL A 112 -6.86 5.58 9.61
CA VAL A 112 -7.14 4.30 8.98
C VAL A 112 -5.90 3.78 8.26
N ILE A 113 -5.45 2.58 8.59
CA ILE A 113 -4.52 1.84 7.74
C ILE A 113 -5.35 1.01 6.76
N PHE A 114 -5.26 1.34 5.48
CA PHE A 114 -5.88 0.55 4.42
C PHE A 114 -4.88 -0.47 3.89
N TYR A 115 -5.20 -1.74 4.08
CA TYR A 115 -4.44 -2.85 3.57
C TYR A 115 -5.01 -3.32 2.23
N LEU A 116 -4.31 -2.96 1.15
CA LEU A 116 -4.71 -3.32 -0.21
C LEU A 116 -4.46 -4.80 -0.48
N ARG A 117 -5.52 -5.52 -0.86
CA ARG A 117 -5.49 -6.96 -1.15
C ARG A 117 -5.80 -7.29 -2.62
N THR A 118 -5.78 -6.29 -3.49
CA THR A 118 -6.14 -6.47 -4.91
C THR A 118 -4.91 -6.41 -5.81
N PHE A 119 -4.63 -7.50 -6.52
CA PHE A 119 -3.59 -7.55 -7.55
C PHE A 119 -4.14 -7.11 -8.92
N GLY A 120 -3.31 -6.41 -9.69
CA GLY A 120 -3.48 -6.28 -11.13
C GLY A 120 -2.78 -7.43 -11.84
N GLN A 121 -3.41 -8.02 -12.84
CA GLN A 121 -2.81 -9.08 -13.64
C GLN A 121 -1.76 -8.49 -14.58
N GLU A 122 -0.50 -8.88 -14.39
CA GLU A 122 0.62 -8.49 -15.24
C GLU A 122 0.49 -9.10 -16.65
N ASP A 123 0.90 -8.35 -17.66
CA ASP A 123 1.07 -8.83 -19.03
C ASP A 123 2.52 -9.28 -19.21
N GLU A 124 2.81 -10.54 -18.87
CA GLU A 124 4.18 -11.06 -18.83
C GLU A 124 4.97 -10.83 -20.13
N ALA A 125 4.29 -10.85 -21.29
CA ALA A 125 4.90 -10.64 -22.59
C ALA A 125 5.37 -9.19 -22.82
N LYS A 126 4.90 -8.24 -22.00
CA LYS A 126 5.25 -6.82 -22.04
C LYS A 126 6.05 -6.34 -20.83
N CYS A 127 6.19 -7.19 -19.81
CA CYS A 127 7.09 -6.95 -18.70
C CYS A 127 8.54 -7.30 -19.10
N GLU A 128 9.50 -6.60 -18.50
CA GLU A 128 10.92 -6.88 -18.69
C GLU A 128 11.59 -7.02 -17.32
N ARG A 129 12.40 -8.07 -17.20
CA ARG A 129 13.13 -8.39 -15.97
C ARG A 129 14.62 -8.26 -16.23
N GLU A 130 15.33 -7.64 -15.30
CA GLU A 130 16.77 -7.59 -15.35
C GLU A 130 17.37 -8.94 -14.93
N TYR A 131 18.52 -9.29 -15.50
CA TYR A 131 19.25 -10.50 -15.15
C TYR A 131 20.72 -10.17 -14.92
N LEU A 132 21.29 -10.72 -13.84
CA LEU A 132 22.72 -10.64 -13.55
C LEU A 132 23.28 -12.06 -13.45
N ASP A 133 24.26 -12.37 -14.29
CA ASP A 133 24.89 -13.71 -14.37
C ASP A 133 23.87 -14.86 -14.55
N GLY A 134 22.78 -14.61 -15.26
CA GLY A 134 21.70 -15.57 -15.50
C GLY A 134 20.70 -15.71 -14.35
N TYR A 135 20.90 -14.99 -13.24
CA TYR A 135 19.95 -14.93 -12.14
C TYR A 135 18.99 -13.75 -12.34
N PRO A 136 17.67 -13.98 -12.20
CA PRO A 136 16.70 -12.93 -12.35
C PRO A 136 16.79 -11.93 -11.18
N LEU A 137 16.92 -10.65 -11.51
CA LEU A 137 16.83 -9.52 -10.58
C LEU A 137 15.38 -9.01 -10.52
N ASP A 138 15.19 -7.69 -10.42
CA ASP A 138 13.86 -7.06 -10.36
C ASP A 138 13.29 -6.79 -11.76
N TYR A 139 11.99 -6.50 -11.83
CA TYR A 139 11.35 -6.03 -13.05
C TYR A 139 11.68 -4.55 -13.28
N ILE A 140 12.28 -4.28 -14.44
CA ILE A 140 12.62 -2.93 -14.91
C ILE A 140 11.52 -2.34 -15.79
N LYS A 141 10.59 -3.18 -16.26
CA LYS A 141 9.40 -2.75 -16.97
C LYS A 141 8.19 -3.57 -16.54
N ILE A 142 7.10 -2.89 -16.24
CA ILE A 142 5.84 -3.53 -15.86
C ILE A 142 4.69 -3.09 -16.75
N ALA A 143 3.86 -4.06 -17.09
CA ALA A 143 2.64 -3.84 -17.86
C ALA A 143 1.53 -4.71 -17.29
N PHE A 144 0.30 -4.24 -17.43
CA PHE A 144 -0.89 -4.93 -16.92
C PHE A 144 -1.90 -5.20 -18.04
N ILE A 145 -2.70 -6.24 -17.87
CA ILE A 145 -3.82 -6.54 -18.75
C ILE A 145 -4.93 -5.53 -18.48
N ASN A 146 -5.15 -4.60 -19.43
CA ASN A 146 -6.14 -3.53 -19.28
C ASN A 146 -7.54 -4.00 -18.88
N ASP A 147 -8.01 -5.14 -19.41
CA ASP A 147 -9.33 -5.68 -19.08
C ASP A 147 -9.46 -6.17 -17.63
N ASP A 148 -8.35 -6.56 -17.00
CA ASP A 148 -8.31 -6.97 -15.60
C ASP A 148 -8.29 -5.74 -14.66
N VAL A 149 -7.45 -4.76 -14.97
CA VAL A 149 -7.24 -3.59 -14.09
C VAL A 149 -8.26 -2.48 -14.25
N LYS A 150 -9.10 -2.49 -15.30
CA LYS A 150 -10.06 -1.39 -15.58
C LYS A 150 -11.05 -1.05 -14.46
N ASN A 151 -11.36 -2.02 -13.61
CA ASN A 151 -12.29 -1.85 -12.49
C ASN A 151 -11.57 -1.88 -11.14
N LYS A 152 -10.23 -1.77 -11.12
CA LYS A 152 -9.40 -1.76 -9.92
C LYS A 152 -8.78 -0.36 -9.78
N PRO A 153 -9.45 0.59 -9.11
CA PRO A 153 -8.97 1.95 -8.98
C PRO A 153 -7.54 2.05 -8.45
N VAL A 154 -7.20 1.17 -7.51
CA VAL A 154 -5.86 0.95 -6.95
C VAL A 154 -5.60 -0.55 -6.92
N PHE A 155 -4.37 -0.96 -7.21
CA PHE A 155 -3.96 -2.36 -7.17
C PHE A 155 -2.44 -2.46 -6.95
N LYS A 156 -1.97 -3.66 -6.62
CA LYS A 156 -0.55 -3.99 -6.47
C LYS A 156 -0.10 -5.04 -7.49
N SER A 157 1.22 -5.21 -7.61
CA SER A 157 1.85 -6.18 -8.52
C SER A 157 2.49 -7.33 -7.75
N LYS A 158 2.26 -8.56 -8.20
CA LYS A 158 2.99 -9.76 -7.75
C LYS A 158 4.43 -9.74 -8.20
N PHE A 159 4.69 -9.17 -9.38
CA PHE A 159 6.04 -9.07 -9.94
C PHE A 159 6.97 -8.21 -9.08
N THR A 160 6.40 -7.33 -8.25
CA THR A 160 7.14 -6.42 -7.35
C THR A 160 6.90 -6.75 -5.87
N GLY A 161 6.69 -8.03 -5.53
CA GLY A 161 6.53 -8.45 -4.13
C GLY A 161 5.24 -7.97 -3.45
N GLY A 162 4.27 -7.41 -4.20
CA GLY A 162 3.03 -6.87 -3.65
C GLY A 162 3.15 -5.50 -2.98
N SER A 163 4.36 -4.91 -2.87
CA SER A 163 4.56 -3.63 -2.18
C SER A 163 4.41 -2.41 -3.09
N ARG A 164 4.70 -2.52 -4.39
CA ARG A 164 4.46 -1.41 -5.35
C ARG A 164 3.00 -1.31 -5.74
N LEU A 165 2.49 -0.09 -5.65
CA LEU A 165 1.10 0.25 -5.90
C LEU A 165 0.94 0.98 -7.22
N TYR A 166 -0.19 0.75 -7.86
CA TYR A 166 -0.58 1.35 -9.12
C TYR A 166 -2.02 1.81 -9.02
N CYS A 167 -2.38 2.81 -9.81
CA CYS A 167 -3.72 3.31 -9.83
C CYS A 167 -4.19 3.68 -11.23
N THR A 168 -5.49 3.83 -11.38
CA THR A 168 -6.14 4.27 -12.61
C THR A 168 -6.43 5.76 -12.55
N ASP A 169 -6.76 6.36 -13.70
CA ASP A 169 -7.31 7.71 -13.79
C ASP A 169 -8.51 7.96 -12.85
N LYS A 170 -9.31 6.93 -12.54
CA LYS A 170 -10.41 7.01 -11.58
C LYS A 170 -9.93 7.35 -10.15
N PHE A 171 -8.87 6.71 -9.67
CA PHE A 171 -8.32 7.01 -8.35
C PHE A 171 -7.62 8.36 -8.33
N LYS A 172 -6.83 8.65 -9.38
CA LYS A 172 -6.18 9.96 -9.55
C LYS A 172 -7.20 11.10 -9.45
N SER A 173 -8.30 11.00 -10.20
CA SER A 173 -9.37 12.01 -10.17
C SER A 173 -9.99 12.12 -8.77
N ALA A 174 -10.22 11.01 -8.07
CA ALA A 174 -10.77 11.05 -6.71
C ALA A 174 -9.84 11.75 -5.71
N VAL A 175 -8.52 11.58 -5.83
CA VAL A 175 -7.52 12.30 -5.02
C VAL A 175 -7.53 13.80 -5.35
N GLU A 176 -7.49 14.15 -6.64
CA GLU A 176 -7.43 15.54 -7.10
C GLU A 176 -8.72 16.32 -6.82
N ASP A 177 -9.88 15.73 -7.10
CA ASP A 177 -11.20 16.35 -6.92
C ASP A 177 -11.52 16.64 -5.45
N ASN A 178 -10.96 15.84 -4.53
CA ASN A 178 -11.08 16.05 -3.08
C ASN A 178 -9.91 16.88 -2.50
N GLY A 179 -8.93 17.29 -3.32
CA GLY A 179 -7.77 18.07 -2.88
C GLY A 179 -6.89 17.34 -1.87
N LEU A 180 -6.81 16.01 -1.93
CA LEU A 180 -6.04 15.19 -1.00
C LEU A 180 -4.54 15.27 -1.31
N THR A 181 -3.71 15.22 -0.26
CA THR A 181 -2.26 15.36 -0.35
C THR A 181 -1.50 14.11 0.12
N GLY A 182 -0.20 14.03 -0.18
CA GLY A 182 0.70 12.99 0.35
C GLY A 182 1.00 11.79 -0.55
N VAL A 183 0.49 11.82 -1.78
CA VAL A 183 0.84 10.81 -2.80
C VAL A 183 1.36 11.49 -4.05
N TYR A 184 2.31 10.83 -4.70
CA TYR A 184 2.77 11.18 -6.03
C TYR A 184 2.24 10.14 -7.02
N ILE A 185 1.51 10.63 -8.03
CA ILE A 185 0.89 9.79 -9.06
C ILE A 185 1.70 9.97 -10.35
N ASP A 186 2.56 9.00 -10.63
CA ASP A 186 3.53 9.05 -11.72
C ASP A 186 2.97 8.41 -12.99
N GLU A 187 3.17 9.06 -14.13
CA GLU A 187 2.80 8.49 -15.43
C GLU A 187 3.79 7.42 -15.90
N ASP A 188 5.01 7.47 -15.38
CA ASP A 188 6.02 6.44 -15.61
C ASP A 188 5.83 5.30 -14.61
N LEU A 189 5.31 4.17 -15.10
CA LEU A 189 5.09 2.96 -14.30
C LEU A 189 6.40 2.30 -13.86
N ASP A 190 7.46 2.52 -14.63
CA ASP A 190 8.74 1.82 -14.51
C ASP A 190 9.73 2.63 -13.65
N ASN A 191 9.47 3.93 -13.48
CA ASN A 191 10.22 4.75 -12.55
C ASN A 191 10.02 4.22 -11.12
N ILE A 192 11.08 3.70 -10.52
CA ILE A 192 11.06 3.20 -9.13
C ILE A 192 11.39 4.30 -8.11
N PHE A 193 11.85 5.46 -8.57
CA PHE A 193 12.20 6.58 -7.71
C PHE A 193 10.98 7.46 -7.46
N SER A 194 10.89 7.96 -6.23
CA SER A 194 10.04 9.09 -5.88
C SER A 194 10.67 10.37 -6.48
N ASN A 195 9.86 11.26 -7.09
CA ASN A 195 10.31 12.59 -7.57
C ASN A 195 10.14 13.70 -6.53
#